data_AF-A0AAV6WHX6-F1
#
_entry.id   AF-A0AAV6WHX6-F1
#
_cell.length_a   1.000
_cell.length_b   1.000
_cell.length_c   1.000
_cell.angle_alpha   90.00
_cell.angle_beta   90.00
_cell.angle_gamma   90.00
#
_symmetry.space_group_name_H-M   'P 1'
#
loop_
_entity.id
_entity.type
_entity.pdbx_description
1 polymer ?
#
loop_
_entity_poly.entity_id
_entity_poly.type
_entity_poly.pdbx_seq_one_letter_code
_entity_poly.pdbx_strand_id
1 'polypeptide(L)'
;MGVNADLIHPSSNTYHSSASANHRVAIPPPQPFVTSLKNTLKETFFPDDPLRQFKNQPPRKRAILGLQYLFPIFEWGPRYTWKFFKADLIAGITIASLAIPQGISYAKLANLPPILGLYSSFVPPLVYAVMGSSRDLAVGTVAVGSLLMGSMLGGVVNANEDPKLYLHLAFTATFFAGLFEAALGFMGGAATVVCLQQLKGILGLDHFTHATDWRWESAVLGCVFLFYLLLARYFSKKKAKLFWISAMAPLTSVILGSVLVYFTHAEKHGVQVIGALKKGINPLSIMDLNFDSRYLTGAIRTGIVTGIIALAEGIAVGRSFAMFKNYHIDGNKEMIAFGMMNIAGSCTSCYLTAGPFSRSAVNFNAGCKTAVSNIVMALAVMITLLFLTPLFYYTPLVVLSSIIMAAMLGLIDYEAAIHLWHVDKFDFVVCMSAYVGVVFANIEIGLILAIGLSIMRVLLFVARPRTLVLGNIPDSKVYRSVDQYQNTSNVPGILILEIDAPIYFANSNYLRERISRWIDDEEDKLKSSGEIDLQYVIIDMSAVGNIDTSGISMLDEVKKIVDRRGLKLAMANPGAEVMKKLNKSKFLERIGQEWIFLTVGEAVEACNYMLQTYKPKAAYDGSEKCSSNV
;
A
#
# COMPACT_ATOMS: atom_id res chain seq x y z
N MET A 1 16.91 87.78 -20.43
CA MET A 1 16.38 87.12 -21.65
C MET A 1 15.06 86.44 -21.29
N GLY A 2 14.09 86.38 -22.21
CA GLY A 2 13.09 85.30 -22.28
C GLY A 2 12.06 85.12 -21.16
N VAL A 3 10.90 85.80 -21.30
CA VAL A 3 9.53 85.22 -21.26
C VAL A 3 9.13 84.22 -20.14
N ASN A 4 8.19 84.69 -19.31
CA ASN A 4 6.98 84.08 -18.70
C ASN A 4 6.94 82.63 -18.14
N ALA A 5 6.10 82.48 -17.12
CA ALA A 5 5.56 81.21 -16.63
C ALA A 5 4.25 80.83 -17.36
N ASP A 6 3.83 79.57 -17.24
CA ASP A 6 2.43 79.16 -17.39
C ASP A 6 2.12 77.88 -16.61
N LEU A 7 0.84 77.60 -16.35
CA LEU A 7 0.39 76.44 -15.55
C LEU A 7 0.22 75.17 -16.41
N ILE A 8 0.46 74.00 -15.82
CA ILE A 8 -0.03 72.72 -16.36
C ILE A 8 -0.69 71.90 -15.24
N HIS A 9 -1.93 71.45 -15.48
CA HIS A 9 -2.69 70.62 -14.56
C HIS A 9 -2.10 69.20 -14.43
N PRO A 10 -2.22 68.53 -13.26
CA PRO A 10 -2.06 67.09 -13.19
C PRO A 10 -3.21 66.42 -13.97
N SER A 11 -2.88 65.77 -15.09
CA SER A 11 -3.87 65.08 -15.91
C SER A 11 -4.34 63.77 -15.27
N SER A 12 -5.65 63.51 -15.34
CA SER A 12 -6.37 62.50 -14.55
C SER A 12 -6.14 61.03 -14.96
N ASN A 13 -5.04 60.70 -15.64
CA ASN A 13 -4.80 59.38 -16.25
C ASN A 13 -3.72 58.54 -15.55
N THR A 14 -2.97 59.08 -14.59
CA THR A 14 -1.82 58.42 -13.96
C THR A 14 -2.16 57.39 -12.88
N TYR A 15 -3.40 57.30 -12.41
CA TYR A 15 -3.82 56.33 -11.39
C TYR A 15 -4.15 54.91 -11.92
N HIS A 16 -4.23 54.72 -13.24
CA HIS A 16 -4.76 53.47 -13.82
C HIS A 16 -3.73 52.32 -14.04
N SER A 17 -2.44 52.51 -13.72
CA SER A 17 -1.39 51.51 -14.05
C SER A 17 -0.67 50.88 -12.86
N SER A 18 -0.72 51.46 -11.66
CA SER A 18 0.14 51.05 -10.53
C SER A 18 -0.47 50.01 -9.58
N ALA A 19 -1.80 49.92 -9.48
CA ALA A 19 -2.47 49.05 -8.51
C ALA A 19 -2.69 47.61 -9.02
N SER A 20 -3.08 47.42 -10.28
CA SER A 20 -3.44 46.12 -10.86
C SER A 20 -2.27 45.33 -11.46
N ALA A 21 -1.05 45.90 -11.46
CA ALA A 21 0.10 45.28 -12.11
C ALA A 21 0.76 44.15 -11.30
N ASN A 22 0.58 44.12 -9.97
CA ASN A 22 1.51 43.43 -9.07
C ASN A 22 1.20 41.94 -8.78
N HIS A 23 -0.02 41.46 -9.04
CA HIS A 23 -0.43 40.07 -8.69
C HIS A 23 -0.82 39.22 -9.92
N ARG A 24 -0.05 39.32 -11.01
CA ARG A 24 -0.25 38.44 -12.17
C ARG A 24 0.30 37.04 -11.92
N VAL A 25 -0.45 36.01 -12.32
CA VAL A 25 0.01 34.61 -12.21
C VAL A 25 1.22 34.37 -13.10
N ALA A 26 2.37 34.07 -12.49
CA ALA A 26 3.63 33.94 -13.20
C ALA A 26 3.73 32.64 -14.02
N ILE A 27 4.25 32.74 -15.24
CA ILE A 27 4.56 31.59 -16.08
C ILE A 27 5.95 31.05 -15.68
N PRO A 28 6.08 29.77 -15.28
CA PRO A 28 7.36 29.24 -14.82
C PRO A 28 8.38 29.11 -15.98
N PRO A 29 9.69 29.23 -15.71
CA PRO A 29 10.72 29.20 -16.74
C PRO A 29 10.78 27.84 -17.47
N PRO A 30 11.10 27.83 -18.78
CA PRO A 30 11.11 26.61 -19.58
C PRO A 30 12.25 25.67 -19.18
N GLN A 31 11.92 24.49 -18.65
CA GLN A 31 12.88 23.41 -18.42
C GLN A 31 12.86 22.36 -19.55
N PRO A 32 14.02 21.79 -19.94
CA PRO A 32 14.08 20.72 -20.93
C PRO A 32 13.54 19.39 -20.37
N PHE A 33 12.81 18.65 -21.21
CA PHE A 33 12.09 17.42 -20.83
C PHE A 33 12.95 16.40 -20.08
N VAL A 34 14.18 16.16 -20.55
CA VAL A 34 15.12 15.20 -19.94
C VAL A 34 15.46 15.56 -18.48
N THR A 35 15.54 16.86 -18.14
CA THR A 35 15.81 17.29 -16.76
C THR A 35 14.58 17.12 -15.89
N SER A 36 13.40 17.47 -16.39
CA SER A 36 12.12 17.24 -15.70
C SER A 36 11.91 15.76 -15.41
N LEU A 37 12.05 14.89 -16.41
CA LEU A 37 11.89 13.45 -16.29
C LEU A 37 12.91 12.84 -15.32
N LYS A 38 14.19 13.25 -15.40
CA LYS A 38 15.24 12.79 -14.49
C LYS A 38 14.96 13.16 -13.04
N ASN A 39 14.44 14.36 -12.77
CA ASN A 39 14.10 14.80 -11.42
C ASN A 39 12.90 14.00 -10.89
N THR A 40 11.82 13.89 -11.67
CA THR A 40 10.62 13.12 -11.29
C THR A 40 10.94 11.64 -11.02
N LEU A 41 11.74 10.99 -11.88
CA LEU A 41 12.17 9.61 -11.67
C LEU A 41 13.04 9.47 -10.41
N LYS A 42 13.93 10.44 -10.15
CA LYS A 42 14.75 10.42 -8.93
C LYS A 42 13.90 10.54 -7.67
N GLU A 43 12.94 11.47 -7.62
CA GLU A 43 12.07 11.66 -6.46
C GLU A 43 11.12 10.47 -6.24
N THR A 44 10.60 9.88 -7.34
CA THR A 44 9.68 8.72 -7.28
C THR A 44 10.38 7.43 -6.81
N PHE A 45 11.60 7.15 -7.27
CA PHE A 45 12.30 5.90 -6.95
C PHE A 45 13.31 6.03 -5.79
N PHE A 46 13.82 7.23 -5.49
CA PHE A 46 14.83 7.47 -4.46
C PHE A 46 14.53 8.72 -3.61
N PRO A 47 13.36 8.78 -2.91
CA PRO A 47 13.01 9.90 -2.02
C PRO A 47 14.01 10.00 -0.85
N ASP A 48 14.39 8.87 -0.27
CA ASP A 48 15.53 8.75 0.63
C ASP A 48 16.77 8.26 -0.15
N ASP A 49 17.83 9.08 -0.19
CA ASP A 49 19.13 8.72 -0.77
C ASP A 49 19.87 7.76 0.19
N PRO A 50 19.98 6.44 -0.10
CA PRO A 50 20.59 5.48 0.80
C PRO A 50 22.11 5.70 0.95
N LEU A 51 22.73 6.38 -0.02
CA LEU A 51 24.16 6.68 -0.02
C LEU A 51 24.49 7.98 0.74
N ARG A 52 23.48 8.74 1.19
CA ARG A 52 23.64 9.96 2.00
C ARG A 52 24.50 9.74 3.25
N GLN A 53 24.45 8.55 3.87
CA GLN A 53 25.25 8.19 5.04
C GLN A 53 26.76 8.02 4.73
N PHE A 54 27.08 7.64 3.49
CA PHE A 54 28.46 7.42 3.03
C PHE A 54 29.13 8.72 2.53
N LYS A 55 28.32 9.72 2.17
CA LYS A 55 28.76 11.02 1.68
C LYS A 55 29.65 11.71 2.73
N ASN A 56 30.75 12.31 2.25
CA ASN A 56 31.77 13.02 3.04
C ASN A 56 32.48 12.20 4.15
N GLN A 57 32.28 10.89 4.26
CA GLN A 57 33.03 10.04 5.20
C GLN A 57 34.39 9.60 4.61
N PRO A 58 35.43 9.36 5.44
CA PRO A 58 36.72 8.82 5.00
C PRO A 58 36.62 7.32 4.62
N PRO A 59 37.53 6.79 3.78
CA PRO A 59 37.38 5.45 3.17
C PRO A 59 37.25 4.31 4.18
N ARG A 60 38.06 4.29 5.26
CA ARG A 60 37.94 3.29 6.35
C ARG A 60 36.55 3.31 7.00
N LYS A 61 35.94 4.49 7.15
CA LYS A 61 34.60 4.62 7.74
C LYS A 61 33.50 4.26 6.74
N ARG A 62 33.67 4.51 5.42
CA ARG A 62 32.77 3.97 4.39
C ARG A 62 32.78 2.44 4.36
N ALA A 63 33.95 1.80 4.51
CA ALA A 63 34.04 0.35 4.60
C ALA A 63 33.29 -0.21 5.83
N ILE A 64 33.45 0.41 7.00
CA ILE A 64 32.70 0.04 8.22
C ILE A 64 31.19 0.25 8.04
N LEU A 65 30.76 1.38 7.47
CA LEU A 65 29.35 1.66 7.18
C LEU A 65 28.76 0.68 6.14
N GLY A 66 29.55 0.26 5.15
CA GLY A 66 29.14 -0.77 4.17
C GLY A 66 28.98 -2.14 4.82
N LEU A 67 29.89 -2.51 5.73
CA LEU A 67 29.78 -3.72 6.53
C LEU A 67 28.55 -3.68 7.44
N GLN A 68 28.27 -2.56 8.11
CA GLN A 68 27.07 -2.35 8.93
C GLN A 68 25.77 -2.27 8.10
N TYR A 69 25.85 -1.89 6.82
CA TYR A 69 24.72 -1.90 5.91
C TYR A 69 24.31 -3.32 5.52
N LEU A 70 25.28 -4.18 5.17
CA LEU A 70 25.06 -5.59 4.80
C LEU A 70 24.86 -6.52 6.00
N PHE A 71 25.45 -6.18 7.15
CA PHE A 71 25.45 -7.00 8.36
C PHE A 71 25.10 -6.12 9.59
N PRO A 72 23.80 -5.82 9.82
CA PRO A 72 23.35 -4.97 10.93
C PRO A 72 23.74 -5.47 12.33
N ILE A 73 24.15 -6.74 12.47
CA ILE A 73 24.74 -7.27 13.71
C ILE A 73 25.94 -6.45 14.21
N PHE A 74 26.71 -5.81 13.33
CA PHE A 74 27.81 -4.91 13.71
C PHE A 74 27.35 -3.52 14.18
N GLU A 75 26.05 -3.21 14.10
CA GLU A 75 25.46 -1.99 14.67
C GLU A 75 24.79 -2.25 16.04
N TRP A 76 24.00 -3.33 16.15
CA TRP A 76 23.27 -3.65 17.38
C TRP A 76 24.04 -4.55 18.36
N GLY A 77 24.91 -5.44 17.88
CA GLY A 77 25.68 -6.38 18.71
C GLY A 77 26.52 -5.70 19.81
N PRO A 78 27.30 -4.64 19.50
CA PRO A 78 28.06 -3.90 20.52
C PRO A 78 27.21 -3.16 21.57
N ARG A 79 25.90 -3.05 21.35
CA ARG A 79 24.92 -2.43 22.27
C ARG A 79 24.07 -3.47 23.02
N TYR A 80 24.39 -4.76 22.88
CA TYR A 80 23.62 -5.85 23.48
C TYR A 80 23.84 -5.94 25.00
N THR A 81 22.80 -6.31 25.75
CA THR A 81 22.85 -6.35 27.22
C THR A 81 22.26 -7.63 27.78
N TRP A 82 22.69 -8.03 28.98
CA TRP A 82 22.15 -9.20 29.69
C TRP A 82 20.63 -9.12 29.93
N LYS A 83 20.07 -7.91 30.04
CA LYS A 83 18.62 -7.69 30.14
C LYS A 83 17.89 -8.01 28.83
N PHE A 84 18.52 -7.77 27.68
CA PHE A 84 17.98 -8.18 26.38
C PHE A 84 18.11 -9.70 26.21
N PHE A 85 19.26 -10.30 26.56
CA PHE A 85 19.43 -11.76 26.51
C PHE A 85 18.34 -12.52 27.27
N LYS A 86 17.95 -12.09 28.48
CA LYS A 86 16.84 -12.73 29.21
C LYS A 86 15.50 -12.63 28.47
N ALA A 87 15.22 -11.52 27.78
CA ALA A 87 13.99 -11.35 27.00
C ALA A 87 14.02 -12.14 25.68
N ASP A 88 15.12 -12.09 24.95
CA ASP A 88 15.29 -12.78 23.66
C ASP A 88 15.41 -14.31 23.84
N LEU A 89 15.92 -14.78 24.98
CA LEU A 89 15.90 -16.20 25.39
C LEU A 89 14.46 -16.70 25.59
N ILE A 90 13.65 -15.94 26.35
CA ILE A 90 12.24 -16.26 26.59
C ILE A 90 11.46 -16.24 25.27
N ALA A 91 11.67 -15.21 24.44
CA ALA A 91 11.03 -15.09 23.14
C ALA A 91 11.44 -16.22 22.18
N GLY A 92 12.73 -16.53 22.06
CA GLY A 92 13.23 -17.59 21.18
C GLY A 92 12.67 -18.98 21.53
N ILE A 93 12.60 -19.33 22.81
CA ILE A 93 11.98 -20.58 23.27
C ILE A 93 10.46 -20.57 22.99
N THR A 94 9.80 -19.45 23.22
CA THR A 94 8.36 -19.23 22.96
C THR A 94 8.01 -19.34 21.47
N ILE A 95 8.89 -18.88 20.57
CA ILE A 95 8.72 -19.09 19.13
C ILE A 95 9.02 -20.54 18.78
N ALA A 96 10.05 -21.18 19.35
CA ALA A 96 10.39 -22.57 19.04
C ALA A 96 9.23 -23.54 19.30
N SER A 97 8.48 -23.37 20.40
CA SER A 97 7.28 -24.17 20.70
C SER A 97 6.14 -24.00 19.68
N LEU A 98 6.13 -22.92 18.90
CA LEU A 98 5.20 -22.68 17.79
C LEU A 98 5.81 -23.13 16.44
N ALA A 99 7.10 -22.87 16.23
CA ALA A 99 7.81 -23.08 14.98
C ALA A 99 7.97 -24.57 14.62
N ILE A 100 8.12 -25.45 15.62
CA ILE A 100 8.21 -26.89 15.42
C ILE A 100 6.91 -27.45 14.78
N PRO A 101 5.71 -27.34 15.40
CA PRO A 101 4.48 -27.84 14.79
C PRO A 101 4.08 -27.08 13.51
N GLN A 102 4.26 -25.75 13.46
CA GLN A 102 3.99 -24.99 12.23
C GLN A 102 4.91 -25.42 11.08
N GLY A 103 6.20 -25.64 11.34
CA GLY A 103 7.17 -26.08 10.34
C GLY A 103 6.74 -27.39 9.68
N ILE A 104 6.55 -28.42 10.52
CA ILE A 104 6.08 -29.75 10.11
C ILE A 104 4.79 -29.66 9.27
N SER A 105 3.84 -28.82 9.68
CA SER A 105 2.54 -28.74 9.01
C SER A 105 2.55 -27.89 7.73
N TYR A 106 3.36 -26.83 7.65
CA TYR A 106 3.50 -26.02 6.43
C TYR A 106 4.31 -26.75 5.35
N ALA A 107 5.29 -27.59 5.72
CA ALA A 107 5.96 -28.47 4.77
C ALA A 107 4.97 -29.42 4.08
N LYS A 108 3.97 -29.95 4.81
CA LYS A 108 2.88 -30.73 4.20
C LYS A 108 1.99 -29.92 3.25
N LEU A 109 1.78 -28.61 3.47
CA LEU A 109 1.05 -27.76 2.51
C LEU A 109 1.81 -27.57 1.19
N ALA A 110 3.14 -27.72 1.20
CA ALA A 110 3.98 -27.71 0.00
C ALA A 110 4.15 -29.12 -0.63
N ASN A 111 3.39 -30.14 -0.18
CA ASN A 111 3.61 -31.56 -0.52
C ASN A 111 5.05 -32.07 -0.23
N LEU A 112 5.75 -31.44 0.72
CA LEU A 112 7.14 -31.74 1.06
C LEU A 112 7.27 -32.63 2.32
N PRO A 113 8.39 -33.38 2.45
CA PRO A 113 8.71 -34.13 3.66
C PRO A 113 8.68 -33.23 4.92
N PRO A 114 7.95 -33.59 6.00
CA PRO A 114 7.68 -32.67 7.12
C PRO A 114 8.94 -32.15 7.85
N ILE A 115 10.04 -32.91 7.79
CA ILE A 115 11.33 -32.52 8.37
C ILE A 115 11.91 -31.24 7.75
N LEU A 116 11.60 -30.93 6.49
CA LEU A 116 12.12 -29.72 5.83
C LEU A 116 11.59 -28.44 6.49
N GLY A 117 10.40 -28.48 7.11
CA GLY A 117 9.88 -27.35 7.87
C GLY A 117 10.59 -27.10 9.20
N LEU A 118 11.27 -28.11 9.75
CA LEU A 118 12.21 -27.97 10.87
C LEU A 118 13.56 -27.44 10.37
N TYR A 119 14.08 -27.98 9.26
CA TYR A 119 15.31 -27.49 8.61
C TYR A 119 15.22 -26.00 8.23
N SER A 120 14.12 -25.58 7.59
CA SER A 120 13.78 -24.17 7.31
C SER A 120 13.55 -23.31 8.56
N SER A 121 13.40 -23.91 9.74
CA SER A 121 13.34 -23.19 11.03
C SER A 121 14.69 -23.21 11.78
N PHE A 122 15.78 -23.67 11.16
CA PHE A 122 17.14 -23.68 11.70
C PHE A 122 18.09 -22.73 10.96
N VAL A 123 18.40 -22.97 9.68
CA VAL A 123 19.45 -22.20 8.97
C VAL A 123 19.01 -20.78 8.56
N PRO A 124 17.84 -20.56 7.91
CA PRO A 124 17.45 -19.22 7.47
C PRO A 124 17.33 -18.19 8.63
N PRO A 125 16.77 -18.54 9.82
CA PRO A 125 16.75 -17.63 10.98
C PRO A 125 18.14 -17.19 11.47
N LEU A 126 19.18 -18.02 11.32
CA LEU A 126 20.56 -17.65 11.69
C LEU A 126 21.15 -16.64 10.71
N VAL A 127 20.91 -16.81 9.41
CA VAL A 127 21.35 -15.85 8.38
C VAL A 127 20.61 -14.52 8.54
N TYR A 128 19.29 -14.57 8.78
CA TYR A 128 18.50 -13.37 9.04
C TYR A 128 18.93 -12.65 10.32
N ALA A 129 19.30 -13.35 11.39
CA ALA A 129 19.81 -12.71 12.60
C ALA A 129 21.12 -11.92 12.41
N VAL A 130 21.87 -12.23 11.34
CA VAL A 130 23.13 -11.54 10.98
C VAL A 130 22.89 -10.39 9.98
N MET A 131 21.95 -10.55 9.05
CA MET A 131 21.72 -9.63 7.91
C MET A 131 20.46 -8.75 8.01
N GLY A 132 19.45 -9.17 8.78
CA GLY A 132 18.17 -8.47 8.93
C GLY A 132 18.26 -7.20 9.78
N SER A 133 17.39 -6.23 9.49
CA SER A 133 17.27 -4.97 10.23
C SER A 133 16.13 -4.97 11.26
N SER A 134 15.11 -5.81 11.07
CA SER A 134 14.04 -5.98 12.05
C SER A 134 14.50 -6.70 13.31
N ARG A 135 14.00 -6.24 14.46
CA ARG A 135 14.24 -6.84 15.79
C ARG A 135 13.16 -7.83 16.19
N ASP A 136 12.00 -7.72 15.57
CA ASP A 136 10.75 -8.41 15.94
C ASP A 136 10.34 -9.52 14.98
N LEU A 137 10.93 -9.56 13.80
CA LEU A 137 10.62 -10.56 12.80
C LEU A 137 11.13 -11.93 13.22
N ALA A 138 10.24 -12.92 13.28
CA ALA A 138 10.56 -14.30 13.61
C ALA A 138 10.48 -15.17 12.36
N VAL A 139 11.64 -15.65 11.90
CA VAL A 139 11.79 -16.25 10.57
C VAL A 139 11.35 -17.72 10.53
N GLY A 140 10.91 -18.16 9.36
CA GLY A 140 10.76 -19.57 9.02
C GLY A 140 9.73 -19.77 7.91
N THR A 141 9.09 -20.94 7.93
CA THR A 141 8.13 -21.33 6.90
C THR A 141 6.84 -20.51 6.93
N VAL A 142 6.30 -20.21 5.75
CA VAL A 142 5.11 -19.38 5.53
C VAL A 142 3.98 -20.23 4.95
N ALA A 143 2.75 -20.10 5.46
CA ALA A 143 1.61 -20.88 4.98
C ALA A 143 1.30 -20.61 3.50
N VAL A 144 1.15 -19.35 3.11
CA VAL A 144 0.81 -18.93 1.73
C VAL A 144 1.92 -19.32 0.75
N GLY A 145 3.18 -19.05 1.09
CA GLY A 145 4.33 -19.45 0.27
C GLY A 145 4.45 -20.97 0.10
N SER A 146 4.17 -21.75 1.15
CA SER A 146 4.16 -23.21 1.09
C SER A 146 3.06 -23.75 0.17
N LEU A 147 1.83 -23.25 0.32
CA LEU A 147 0.69 -23.67 -0.50
C LEU A 147 0.91 -23.35 -1.99
N LEU A 148 1.41 -22.14 -2.30
CA LEU A 148 1.67 -21.74 -3.68
C LEU A 148 2.86 -22.50 -4.29
N MET A 149 3.91 -22.79 -3.53
CA MET A 149 4.99 -23.68 -3.98
C MET A 149 4.44 -25.09 -4.26
N GLY A 150 3.59 -25.62 -3.37
CA GLY A 150 2.91 -26.90 -3.53
C GLY A 150 2.11 -26.99 -4.84
N SER A 151 1.26 -25.99 -5.08
CA SER A 151 0.41 -25.88 -6.27
C SER A 151 1.21 -25.69 -7.56
N MET A 152 2.17 -24.76 -7.58
CA MET A 152 2.92 -24.44 -8.79
C MET A 152 3.91 -25.54 -9.20
N LEU A 153 4.56 -26.22 -8.24
CA LEU A 153 5.41 -27.38 -8.56
C LEU A 153 4.57 -28.61 -8.91
N GLY A 154 3.38 -28.77 -8.30
CA GLY A 154 2.46 -29.87 -8.61
C GLY A 154 1.99 -29.88 -10.07
N GLY A 155 1.89 -28.70 -10.69
CA GLY A 155 1.64 -28.55 -12.14
C GLY A 155 2.87 -28.77 -13.04
N VAL A 156 4.05 -29.06 -12.47
CA VAL A 156 5.31 -29.31 -13.21
C VAL A 156 5.78 -30.76 -13.02
N VAL A 157 5.67 -31.31 -11.80
CA VAL A 157 5.97 -32.71 -11.45
C VAL A 157 5.00 -33.17 -10.35
N ASN A 158 4.40 -34.35 -10.50
CA ASN A 158 3.57 -34.94 -9.44
C ASN A 158 4.46 -35.44 -8.28
N ALA A 159 4.27 -34.87 -7.09
CA ALA A 159 5.02 -35.21 -5.88
C ALA A 159 4.89 -36.69 -5.46
N ASN A 160 3.86 -37.41 -5.92
CA ASN A 160 3.66 -38.83 -5.64
C ASN A 160 4.39 -39.75 -6.65
N GLU A 161 4.72 -39.25 -7.84
CA GLU A 161 5.33 -40.06 -8.92
C GLU A 161 6.87 -39.97 -8.86
N ASP A 162 7.42 -38.76 -8.74
CA ASP A 162 8.85 -38.55 -8.47
C ASP A 162 9.07 -37.57 -7.29
N PRO A 163 9.00 -38.07 -6.04
CA PRO A 163 9.23 -37.26 -4.85
C PRO A 163 10.67 -36.74 -4.72
N LYS A 164 11.64 -37.31 -5.45
CA LYS A 164 13.03 -36.81 -5.46
C LYS A 164 13.14 -35.62 -6.39
N LEU A 165 12.69 -35.73 -7.63
CA LEU A 165 12.67 -34.62 -8.57
C LEU A 165 11.85 -33.45 -8.02
N TYR A 166 10.68 -33.71 -7.43
CA TYR A 166 9.86 -32.69 -6.78
C TYR A 166 10.62 -31.93 -5.67
N LEU A 167 11.30 -32.67 -4.79
CA LEU A 167 12.14 -32.10 -3.73
C LEU A 167 13.27 -31.22 -4.28
N HIS A 168 13.97 -31.70 -5.30
CA HIS A 168 15.09 -30.99 -5.93
C HIS A 168 14.59 -29.70 -6.61
N LEU A 169 13.42 -29.73 -7.27
CA LEU A 169 12.79 -28.53 -7.84
C LEU A 169 12.31 -27.54 -6.78
N ALA A 170 11.89 -27.99 -5.59
CA ALA A 170 11.55 -27.11 -4.47
C ALA A 170 12.79 -26.37 -3.91
N PHE A 171 13.94 -27.04 -3.84
CA PHE A 171 15.21 -26.38 -3.52
C PHE A 171 15.64 -25.41 -4.63
N THR A 172 15.59 -25.80 -5.91
CA THR A 172 15.87 -24.90 -7.04
C THR A 172 14.95 -23.68 -7.06
N ALA A 173 13.64 -23.85 -6.82
CA ALA A 173 12.70 -22.73 -6.72
C ALA A 173 13.03 -21.81 -5.54
N THR A 174 13.43 -22.36 -4.39
CA THR A 174 13.88 -21.59 -3.21
C THR A 174 15.18 -20.82 -3.50
N PHE A 175 16.11 -21.41 -4.27
CA PHE A 175 17.33 -20.73 -4.73
C PHE A 175 17.01 -19.53 -5.63
N PHE A 176 16.12 -19.70 -6.62
CA PHE A 176 15.72 -18.61 -7.51
C PHE A 176 14.86 -17.54 -6.82
N ALA A 177 14.03 -17.92 -5.84
CA ALA A 177 13.37 -16.96 -4.95
C ALA A 177 14.44 -16.09 -4.26
N GLY A 178 15.39 -16.71 -3.56
CA GLY A 178 16.43 -15.98 -2.82
C GLY A 178 17.32 -15.10 -3.71
N LEU A 179 17.69 -15.59 -4.90
CA LEU A 179 18.44 -14.80 -5.89
C LEU A 179 17.68 -13.57 -6.36
N PHE A 180 16.38 -13.71 -6.62
CA PHE A 180 15.50 -12.62 -7.04
C PHE A 180 15.25 -11.59 -5.93
N GLU A 181 14.98 -12.05 -4.71
CA GLU A 181 14.82 -11.23 -3.50
C GLU A 181 16.08 -10.39 -3.23
N ALA A 182 17.26 -11.03 -3.26
CA ALA A 182 18.55 -10.34 -3.07
C ALA A 182 18.83 -9.32 -4.18
N ALA A 183 18.63 -9.69 -5.44
CA ALA A 183 18.85 -8.81 -6.59
C ALA A 183 17.97 -7.56 -6.53
N LEU A 184 16.68 -7.70 -6.20
CA LEU A 184 15.80 -6.55 -5.97
C LEU A 184 16.28 -5.70 -4.80
N GLY A 185 16.77 -6.28 -3.71
CA GLY A 185 17.29 -5.54 -2.56
C GLY A 185 18.52 -4.68 -2.91
N PHE A 186 19.42 -5.18 -3.76
CA PHE A 186 20.54 -4.40 -4.29
C PHE A 186 20.11 -3.30 -5.27
N MET A 187 19.02 -3.50 -6.02
CA MET A 187 18.51 -2.53 -7.02
C MET A 187 17.60 -1.43 -6.43
N GLY A 188 17.48 -1.31 -5.10
CA GLY A 188 16.56 -0.35 -4.47
C GLY A 188 15.08 -0.74 -4.59
N GLY A 189 14.81 -2.03 -4.78
CA GLY A 189 13.57 -2.56 -5.32
C GLY A 189 12.34 -2.49 -4.42
N ALA A 190 12.37 -1.81 -3.27
CA ALA A 190 11.21 -1.72 -2.37
C ALA A 190 9.96 -1.14 -3.06
N ALA A 191 10.12 -0.14 -3.94
CA ALA A 191 9.04 0.36 -4.79
C ALA A 191 8.69 -0.63 -5.93
N THR A 192 9.71 -1.24 -6.54
CA THR A 192 9.58 -2.23 -7.62
C THR A 192 8.77 -3.46 -7.18
N VAL A 193 8.94 -3.92 -5.93
CA VAL A 193 8.14 -5.01 -5.33
C VAL A 193 6.67 -4.62 -5.26
N VAL A 194 6.35 -3.42 -4.76
CA VAL A 194 4.95 -2.95 -4.65
C VAL A 194 4.29 -2.91 -6.03
N CYS A 195 5.02 -2.50 -7.07
CA CYS A 195 4.55 -2.56 -8.46
C CYS A 195 4.42 -4.01 -8.99
N LEU A 196 5.39 -4.89 -8.71
CA LEU A 196 5.39 -6.29 -9.13
C LEU A 196 4.30 -7.13 -8.43
N GLN A 197 3.91 -6.78 -7.20
CA GLN A 197 2.74 -7.36 -6.53
C GLN A 197 1.45 -7.07 -7.31
N GLN A 198 1.29 -5.87 -7.87
CA GLN A 198 0.16 -5.57 -8.77
C GLN A 198 0.30 -6.32 -10.10
N LEU A 199 1.52 -6.45 -10.63
CA LEU A 199 1.80 -7.20 -11.86
C LEU A 199 1.45 -8.69 -11.73
N LYS A 200 1.49 -9.29 -10.53
CA LYS A 200 0.99 -10.65 -10.29
C LYS A 200 -0.49 -10.80 -10.67
N GLY A 201 -1.31 -9.76 -10.46
CA GLY A 201 -2.72 -9.74 -10.89
C GLY A 201 -2.93 -9.55 -12.39
N ILE A 202 -1.90 -9.15 -13.14
CA ILE A 202 -1.95 -8.89 -14.58
C ILE A 202 -1.52 -10.13 -15.40
N LEU A 203 -0.74 -11.04 -14.81
CA LEU A 203 -0.07 -12.13 -15.52
C LEU A 203 -0.79 -13.49 -15.49
N GLY A 204 -2.06 -13.55 -15.04
CA GLY A 204 -2.97 -14.72 -14.91
C GLY A 204 -2.48 -16.10 -15.37
N LEU A 205 -2.41 -17.06 -14.43
CA LEU A 205 -1.88 -18.42 -14.65
C LEU A 205 -2.74 -19.48 -13.95
N ASP A 206 -2.87 -20.66 -14.56
CA ASP A 206 -4.05 -21.52 -14.42
C ASP A 206 -3.96 -22.73 -13.45
N HIS A 207 -5.04 -22.91 -12.68
CA HIS A 207 -5.63 -24.18 -12.17
C HIS A 207 -4.76 -25.07 -11.21
N PHE A 208 -5.29 -25.99 -10.38
CA PHE A 208 -6.65 -26.46 -10.01
C PHE A 208 -6.79 -26.35 -8.44
N THR A 209 -7.51 -27.11 -7.57
CA THR A 209 -8.35 -28.35 -7.60
C THR A 209 -9.29 -28.38 -6.35
N HIS A 210 -10.36 -29.21 -6.36
CA HIS A 210 -11.17 -29.57 -5.17
C HIS A 210 -11.23 -31.10 -4.97
N ALA A 211 -11.23 -31.57 -3.71
CA ALA A 211 -11.98 -32.74 -3.20
C ALA A 211 -11.63 -33.00 -1.71
N THR A 212 -12.58 -33.49 -0.90
CA THR A 212 -12.32 -34.01 0.46
C THR A 212 -13.28 -35.14 0.83
N ASP A 213 -12.74 -36.32 1.14
CA ASP A 213 -13.45 -37.34 1.92
C ASP A 213 -13.48 -36.95 3.40
N TRP A 214 -14.66 -37.03 4.03
CA TRP A 214 -14.82 -36.70 5.45
C TRP A 214 -14.75 -37.94 6.34
N ARG A 215 -14.13 -37.81 7.52
CA ARG A 215 -14.05 -38.86 8.54
C ARG A 215 -14.27 -38.29 9.93
N TRP A 216 -15.29 -38.78 10.62
CA TRP A 216 -15.82 -38.19 11.85
C TRP A 216 -14.85 -38.30 13.04
N GLU A 217 -14.02 -39.34 13.10
CA GLU A 217 -13.06 -39.58 14.19
C GLU A 217 -12.01 -38.46 14.22
N SER A 218 -11.49 -38.10 13.05
CA SER A 218 -10.56 -36.97 12.86
C SER A 218 -11.24 -35.62 13.11
N ALA A 219 -12.52 -35.47 12.77
CA ALA A 219 -13.28 -34.25 13.02
C ALA A 219 -13.51 -34.01 14.53
N VAL A 220 -13.91 -35.03 15.29
CA VAL A 220 -14.11 -34.95 16.75
C VAL A 220 -12.80 -34.61 17.45
N LEU A 221 -11.71 -35.33 17.12
CA LEU A 221 -10.38 -35.05 17.70
C LEU A 221 -9.92 -33.62 17.38
N GLY A 222 -10.16 -33.14 16.15
CA GLY A 222 -9.84 -31.77 15.74
C GLY A 222 -10.64 -30.71 16.51
N CYS A 223 -11.95 -30.93 16.70
CA CYS A 223 -12.80 -30.02 17.47
C CYS A 223 -12.36 -29.89 18.94
N VAL A 224 -11.93 -30.99 19.57
CA VAL A 224 -11.43 -30.99 20.97
C VAL A 224 -10.14 -30.16 21.10
N PHE A 225 -9.16 -30.37 20.22
CA PHE A 225 -7.92 -29.58 20.26
C PHE A 225 -8.14 -28.12 19.85
N LEU A 226 -9.01 -27.83 18.88
CA LEU A 226 -9.39 -26.47 18.52
C LEU A 226 -10.05 -25.74 19.70
N PHE A 227 -10.98 -26.38 20.41
CA PHE A 227 -11.62 -25.83 21.60
C PHE A 227 -10.59 -25.52 22.71
N TYR A 228 -9.67 -26.45 23.01
CA TYR A 228 -8.59 -26.23 23.97
C TYR A 228 -7.71 -25.02 23.59
N LEU A 229 -7.28 -24.93 22.33
CA LEU A 229 -6.44 -23.84 21.84
C LEU A 229 -7.15 -22.47 21.90
N LEU A 230 -8.44 -22.41 21.56
CA LEU A 230 -9.25 -21.20 21.67
C LEU A 230 -9.47 -20.80 23.13
N LEU A 231 -9.74 -21.76 24.03
CA LEU A 231 -9.92 -21.53 25.46
C LEU A 231 -8.64 -21.00 26.13
N ALA A 232 -7.48 -21.59 25.81
CA ALA A 232 -6.17 -21.13 26.27
C ALA A 232 -5.90 -19.67 25.82
N ARG A 233 -6.22 -19.34 24.57
CA ARG A 233 -6.09 -17.98 24.03
C ARG A 233 -7.06 -16.99 24.67
N TYR A 234 -8.29 -17.40 24.98
CA TYR A 234 -9.27 -16.57 25.68
C TYR A 234 -8.76 -16.15 27.07
N PHE A 235 -8.28 -17.11 27.87
CA PHE A 235 -7.69 -16.82 29.17
C PHE A 235 -6.42 -15.95 29.07
N SER A 236 -5.60 -16.15 28.03
CA SER A 236 -4.44 -15.30 27.74
C SER A 236 -4.82 -13.86 27.38
N LYS A 237 -5.85 -13.62 26.56
CA LYS A 237 -6.36 -12.27 26.28
C LYS A 237 -6.91 -11.62 27.56
N LYS A 238 -7.61 -12.38 28.41
CA LYS A 238 -8.28 -11.86 29.62
C LYS A 238 -7.33 -11.61 30.81
N LYS A 239 -6.13 -12.20 30.83
CA LYS A 239 -5.08 -11.95 31.84
C LYS A 239 -3.68 -12.00 31.21
N ALA A 240 -3.04 -10.86 30.99
CA ALA A 240 -1.69 -10.77 30.40
C ALA A 240 -0.62 -11.61 31.15
N LYS A 241 -0.74 -11.82 32.47
CA LYS A 241 0.14 -12.71 33.24
C LYS A 241 0.09 -14.19 32.79
N LEU A 242 -0.93 -14.60 32.04
CA LEU A 242 -1.13 -15.97 31.53
C LEU A 242 -0.67 -16.16 30.07
N PHE A 243 0.02 -15.18 29.47
CA PHE A 243 0.55 -15.25 28.09
C PHE A 243 1.29 -16.56 27.77
N TRP A 244 2.09 -17.04 28.73
CA TRP A 244 2.83 -18.30 28.67
C TRP A 244 1.96 -19.51 28.32
N ILE A 245 0.69 -19.54 28.74
CA ILE A 245 -0.23 -20.64 28.42
C ILE A 245 -0.53 -20.65 26.92
N SER A 246 -0.84 -19.50 26.31
CA SER A 246 -1.09 -19.41 24.86
C SER A 246 0.18 -19.62 24.02
N ALA A 247 1.36 -19.33 24.57
CA ALA A 247 2.65 -19.58 23.94
C ALA A 247 3.01 -21.08 23.91
N MET A 248 2.80 -21.78 25.03
CA MET A 248 3.10 -23.22 25.17
C MET A 248 2.00 -24.12 24.57
N ALA A 249 0.78 -23.61 24.40
CA ALA A 249 -0.38 -24.41 23.98
C ALA A 249 -0.15 -25.31 22.75
N PRO A 250 0.49 -24.86 21.64
CA PRO A 250 0.76 -25.72 20.48
C PRO A 250 1.65 -26.92 20.82
N LEU A 251 2.72 -26.71 21.59
CA LEU A 251 3.62 -27.78 22.02
C LEU A 251 2.95 -28.73 23.02
N THR A 252 2.14 -28.21 23.95
CA THR A 252 1.36 -29.08 24.86
C THR A 252 0.33 -29.92 24.12
N SER A 253 -0.28 -29.38 23.06
CA SER A 253 -1.23 -30.12 22.22
C SER A 253 -0.54 -31.25 21.45
N VAL A 254 0.67 -31.02 20.94
CA VAL A 254 1.50 -32.07 20.32
C VAL A 254 1.85 -33.16 21.34
N ILE A 255 2.35 -32.79 22.52
CA ILE A 255 2.73 -33.76 23.57
C ILE A 255 1.53 -34.60 23.99
N LEU A 256 0.39 -33.97 24.33
CA LEU A 256 -0.83 -34.67 24.74
C LEU A 256 -1.39 -35.54 23.60
N GLY A 257 -1.36 -35.05 22.36
CA GLY A 257 -1.76 -35.81 21.17
C GLY A 257 -0.93 -37.07 20.95
N SER A 258 0.40 -36.94 20.96
CA SER A 258 1.32 -38.08 20.81
C SER A 258 1.17 -39.11 21.94
N VAL A 259 1.02 -38.66 23.19
CA VAL A 259 0.80 -39.53 24.36
C VAL A 259 -0.53 -40.28 24.25
N LEU A 260 -1.61 -39.61 23.83
CA LEU A 260 -2.91 -40.22 23.63
C LEU A 260 -2.85 -41.28 22.52
N VAL A 261 -2.32 -40.93 21.34
CA VAL A 261 -2.18 -41.87 20.20
C VAL A 261 -1.33 -43.08 20.56
N TYR A 262 -0.24 -42.89 21.32
CA TYR A 262 0.63 -43.98 21.80
C TYR A 262 -0.13 -44.97 22.68
N PHE A 263 -0.88 -44.49 23.68
CA PHE A 263 -1.65 -45.39 24.55
C PHE A 263 -2.83 -46.05 23.82
N THR A 264 -3.64 -45.29 23.08
CA THR A 264 -4.85 -45.84 22.42
C THR A 264 -4.57 -46.57 21.12
N HIS A 265 -3.33 -46.56 20.61
CA HIS A 265 -2.95 -47.09 19.29
C HIS A 265 -3.87 -46.56 18.16
N ALA A 266 -4.19 -45.26 18.19
CA ALA A 266 -5.13 -44.63 17.27
C ALA A 266 -4.69 -44.70 15.79
N GLU A 267 -3.39 -44.89 15.54
CA GLU A 267 -2.81 -45.19 14.22
C GLU A 267 -3.51 -46.38 13.54
N LYS A 268 -3.81 -47.45 14.30
CA LYS A 268 -4.50 -48.67 13.81
C LYS A 268 -5.99 -48.44 13.53
N HIS A 269 -6.54 -47.36 14.06
CA HIS A 269 -7.93 -46.93 13.89
C HIS A 269 -8.08 -45.86 12.79
N GLY A 270 -7.00 -45.57 12.05
CA GLY A 270 -7.00 -44.66 10.90
C GLY A 270 -6.67 -43.20 11.23
N VAL A 271 -6.26 -42.87 12.45
CA VAL A 271 -5.72 -41.53 12.76
C VAL A 271 -4.33 -41.41 12.15
N GLN A 272 -4.20 -40.58 11.11
CA GLN A 272 -2.91 -40.34 10.45
C GLN A 272 -1.91 -39.66 11.40
N VAL A 273 -0.70 -40.21 11.46
CA VAL A 273 0.44 -39.69 12.25
C VAL A 273 1.53 -39.09 11.35
N ILE A 274 2.57 -38.48 11.95
CA ILE A 274 3.76 -38.04 11.21
C ILE A 274 4.60 -39.23 10.72
N GLY A 275 4.79 -40.26 11.56
CA GLY A 275 5.69 -41.37 11.27
C GLY A 275 7.17 -41.03 11.46
N ALA A 276 8.06 -41.83 10.86
CA ALA A 276 9.49 -41.74 11.11
C ALA A 276 10.15 -40.50 10.49
N LEU A 277 10.74 -39.64 11.33
CA LEU A 277 11.59 -38.51 10.91
C LEU A 277 13.07 -38.91 10.98
N LYS A 278 13.85 -38.54 9.96
CA LYS A 278 15.31 -38.77 9.94
C LYS A 278 15.96 -37.97 11.07
N LYS A 279 16.77 -38.62 11.91
CA LYS A 279 17.54 -37.96 12.97
C LYS A 279 18.76 -37.26 12.37
N GLY A 280 19.06 -36.04 12.81
CA GLY A 280 20.23 -35.26 12.39
C GLY A 280 19.89 -33.83 11.99
N ILE A 281 20.94 -33.03 11.78
CA ILE A 281 20.85 -31.68 11.21
C ILE A 281 20.69 -31.72 9.68
N ASN A 282 20.32 -30.57 9.11
CA ASN A 282 20.21 -30.34 7.67
C ASN A 282 21.41 -30.91 6.88
N PRO A 283 21.20 -31.80 5.90
CA PRO A 283 22.24 -32.14 4.94
C PRO A 283 22.47 -30.99 3.94
N LEU A 284 23.68 -30.93 3.39
CA LEU A 284 24.04 -30.02 2.30
C LEU A 284 23.38 -30.49 1.01
N SER A 285 22.55 -29.63 0.41
CA SER A 285 21.75 -29.89 -0.79
C SER A 285 22.25 -29.11 -2.02
N ILE A 286 23.47 -28.58 -1.98
CA ILE A 286 24.08 -27.83 -3.09
C ILE A 286 24.13 -28.68 -4.38
N MET A 287 24.36 -29.99 -4.26
CA MET A 287 24.37 -30.93 -5.37
C MET A 287 22.97 -31.44 -5.76
N ASP A 288 21.94 -31.16 -4.97
CA ASP A 288 20.55 -31.53 -5.23
C ASP A 288 19.81 -30.44 -6.03
N LEU A 289 20.42 -29.26 -6.25
CA LEU A 289 19.85 -28.21 -7.09
C LEU A 289 19.77 -28.67 -8.56
N ASN A 290 18.56 -28.95 -9.03
CA ASN A 290 18.34 -29.40 -10.40
C ASN A 290 18.24 -28.21 -11.37
N PHE A 291 19.13 -28.19 -12.37
CA PHE A 291 19.18 -27.21 -13.45
C PHE A 291 18.84 -27.78 -14.83
N ASP A 292 18.17 -28.96 -14.90
CA ASP A 292 17.63 -29.51 -16.15
C ASP A 292 16.66 -28.52 -16.81
N SER A 293 17.01 -28.09 -18.02
CA SER A 293 16.24 -27.21 -18.90
C SER A 293 14.75 -27.56 -18.98
N ARG A 294 14.40 -28.86 -18.94
CA ARG A 294 13.02 -29.34 -19.00
C ARG A 294 12.13 -28.81 -17.86
N TYR A 295 12.69 -28.66 -16.66
CA TYR A 295 11.94 -28.28 -15.46
C TYR A 295 12.36 -26.91 -14.89
N LEU A 296 13.55 -26.42 -15.28
CA LEU A 296 14.16 -25.18 -14.80
C LEU A 296 13.23 -23.97 -14.95
N THR A 297 12.50 -23.83 -16.07
CA THR A 297 11.53 -22.75 -16.28
C THR A 297 10.40 -22.78 -15.24
N GLY A 298 9.91 -23.97 -14.87
CA GLY A 298 8.89 -24.15 -13.82
C GLY A 298 9.42 -23.80 -12.43
N ALA A 299 10.64 -24.21 -12.11
CA ALA A 299 11.30 -23.87 -10.84
C ALA A 299 11.59 -22.36 -10.72
N ILE A 300 12.11 -21.72 -11.77
CA ILE A 300 12.34 -20.26 -11.82
C ILE A 300 11.01 -19.51 -11.63
N ARG A 301 9.98 -19.85 -12.42
CA ARG A 301 8.65 -19.20 -12.33
C ARG A 301 8.04 -19.36 -10.95
N THR A 302 8.15 -20.54 -10.34
CA THR A 302 7.70 -20.77 -8.95
C THR A 302 8.51 -19.94 -7.96
N GLY A 303 9.84 -19.93 -8.08
CA GLY A 303 10.72 -19.18 -7.19
C GLY A 303 10.42 -17.68 -7.19
N ILE A 304 10.28 -17.08 -8.37
CA ILE A 304 9.96 -15.65 -8.50
C ILE A 304 8.57 -15.34 -7.90
N VAL A 305 7.53 -16.10 -8.26
CA VAL A 305 6.16 -15.82 -7.78
C VAL A 305 6.03 -16.03 -6.26
N THR A 306 6.63 -17.09 -5.72
CA THR A 306 6.56 -17.39 -4.28
C THR A 306 7.47 -16.49 -3.46
N GLY A 307 8.65 -16.12 -3.97
CA GLY A 307 9.58 -15.15 -3.36
C GLY A 307 8.99 -13.74 -3.28
N ILE A 308 8.33 -13.24 -4.32
CA ILE A 308 7.60 -11.94 -4.28
C ILE A 308 6.63 -11.88 -3.09
N ILE A 309 5.93 -12.98 -2.82
CA ILE A 309 4.90 -13.07 -1.78
C ILE A 309 5.52 -13.25 -0.40
N ALA A 310 6.56 -14.09 -0.27
CA ALA A 310 7.35 -14.27 0.94
C ALA A 310 7.98 -12.94 1.41
N LEU A 311 8.68 -12.26 0.51
CA LEU A 311 9.30 -10.95 0.73
C LEU A 311 8.25 -9.88 1.08
N ALA A 312 7.11 -9.85 0.38
CA ALA A 312 6.05 -8.89 0.66
C ALA A 312 5.41 -9.10 2.05
N GLU A 313 5.10 -10.33 2.44
CA GLU A 313 4.62 -10.65 3.80
C GLU A 313 5.70 -10.24 4.83
N GLY A 314 6.95 -10.66 4.63
CA GLY A 314 8.05 -10.34 5.55
C GLY A 314 8.27 -8.84 5.77
N ILE A 315 8.28 -8.02 4.71
CA ILE A 315 8.42 -6.56 4.82
C ILE A 315 7.20 -5.92 5.49
N ALA A 316 5.98 -6.33 5.14
CA ALA A 316 4.76 -5.78 5.73
C ALA A 316 4.67 -6.10 7.23
N VAL A 317 4.94 -7.35 7.61
CA VAL A 317 5.01 -7.81 9.01
C VAL A 317 6.11 -7.06 9.77
N GLY A 318 7.32 -6.97 9.18
CA GLY A 318 8.45 -6.26 9.78
C GLY A 318 8.13 -4.79 10.06
N ARG A 319 7.65 -4.06 9.04
CA ARG A 319 7.27 -2.64 9.16
C ARG A 319 6.16 -2.41 10.20
N SER A 320 5.17 -3.31 10.26
CA SER A 320 4.09 -3.24 11.25
C SER A 320 4.63 -3.25 12.69
N PHE A 321 5.50 -4.21 13.04
CA PHE A 321 6.10 -4.26 14.38
C PHE A 321 7.13 -3.15 14.64
N ALA A 322 7.78 -2.64 13.59
CA ALA A 322 8.68 -1.50 13.70
C ALA A 322 7.95 -0.20 14.08
N MET A 323 6.76 0.05 13.49
CA MET A 323 5.90 1.16 13.88
C MET A 323 5.47 1.07 15.34
N PHE A 324 5.01 -0.10 15.82
CA PHE A 324 4.64 -0.31 17.23
C PHE A 324 5.79 -0.06 18.24
N LYS A 325 7.06 -0.14 17.80
CA LYS A 325 8.25 0.13 18.64
C LYS A 325 9.01 1.40 18.25
N ASN A 326 8.44 2.24 17.38
CA ASN A 326 9.04 3.48 16.88
C ASN A 326 10.50 3.31 16.40
N TYR A 327 10.76 2.28 15.58
CA TYR A 327 12.02 2.15 14.83
C TYR A 327 11.77 2.05 13.32
N HIS A 328 12.77 2.40 12.52
CA HIS A 328 12.69 2.34 11.06
C HIS A 328 13.29 1.04 10.52
N ILE A 329 12.70 0.49 9.46
CA ILE A 329 13.20 -0.68 8.71
C ILE A 329 13.55 -0.26 7.29
N ASP A 330 14.81 -0.48 6.94
CA ASP A 330 15.32 -0.31 5.59
C ASP A 330 14.85 -1.50 4.72
N GLY A 331 13.92 -1.22 3.80
CA GLY A 331 13.34 -2.25 2.94
C GLY A 331 14.39 -2.98 2.10
N ASN A 332 15.44 -2.27 1.64
CA ASN A 332 16.47 -2.87 0.79
C ASN A 332 17.32 -3.88 1.58
N LYS A 333 17.58 -3.61 2.87
CA LYS A 333 18.28 -4.56 3.76
C LYS A 333 17.44 -5.80 4.05
N GLU A 334 16.14 -5.65 4.32
CA GLU A 334 15.25 -6.82 4.50
C GLU A 334 15.23 -7.71 3.25
N MET A 335 15.18 -7.11 2.06
CA MET A 335 15.18 -7.84 0.78
C MET A 335 16.49 -8.60 0.55
N ILE A 336 17.65 -7.99 0.85
CA ILE A 336 18.94 -8.69 0.84
C ILE A 336 18.97 -9.81 1.90
N ALA A 337 18.45 -9.58 3.10
CA ALA A 337 18.44 -10.57 4.17
C ALA A 337 17.55 -11.79 3.85
N PHE A 338 16.33 -11.58 3.31
CA PHE A 338 15.46 -12.65 2.82
C PHE A 338 16.11 -13.41 1.66
N GLY A 339 16.68 -12.69 0.70
CA GLY A 339 17.34 -13.32 -0.44
C GLY A 339 18.51 -14.22 -0.03
N MET A 340 19.39 -13.70 0.82
CA MET A 340 20.56 -14.45 1.31
C MET A 340 20.18 -15.64 2.21
N MET A 341 19.14 -15.52 3.04
CA MET A 341 18.69 -16.64 3.87
C MET A 341 18.00 -17.74 3.05
N ASN A 342 17.28 -17.39 1.97
CA ASN A 342 16.65 -18.35 1.07
C ASN A 342 17.69 -19.03 0.15
N ILE A 343 18.71 -18.31 -0.34
CA ILE A 343 19.88 -18.91 -1.01
C ILE A 343 20.57 -19.91 -0.06
N ALA A 344 20.99 -19.47 1.13
CA ALA A 344 21.68 -20.34 2.08
C ALA A 344 20.81 -21.54 2.52
N GLY A 345 19.49 -21.32 2.64
CA GLY A 345 18.50 -22.35 2.92
C GLY A 345 18.43 -23.41 1.81
N SER A 346 18.33 -23.00 0.55
CA SER A 346 18.28 -23.93 -0.60
C SER A 346 19.52 -24.82 -0.73
N CYS A 347 20.67 -24.32 -0.25
CA CYS A 347 21.93 -25.07 -0.15
C CYS A 347 22.01 -26.01 1.06
N THR A 348 21.07 -25.91 2.01
CA THR A 348 21.06 -26.63 3.31
C THR A 348 19.70 -27.27 3.61
N SER A 349 19.11 -27.93 2.61
CA SER A 349 17.85 -28.66 2.68
C SER A 349 16.64 -27.89 3.22
N CYS A 350 16.63 -26.56 3.08
CA CYS A 350 15.49 -25.71 3.43
C CYS A 350 14.70 -25.35 2.16
N TYR A 351 13.38 -25.26 2.30
CA TYR A 351 12.50 -24.63 1.33
C TYR A 351 12.06 -23.23 1.81
N LEU A 352 11.52 -22.42 0.90
CA LEU A 352 11.15 -21.01 1.06
C LEU A 352 10.73 -20.56 2.48
N THR A 353 11.40 -19.50 2.93
CA THR A 353 11.16 -18.86 4.23
C THR A 353 10.94 -17.36 4.11
N ALA A 354 10.24 -16.79 5.10
CA ALA A 354 10.12 -15.35 5.31
C ALA A 354 9.99 -15.06 6.82
N GLY A 355 9.48 -13.88 7.17
CA GLY A 355 8.99 -13.59 8.53
C GLY A 355 7.47 -13.66 8.64
N PRO A 356 6.86 -14.85 8.86
CA PRO A 356 5.43 -14.97 8.96
C PRO A 356 4.82 -14.16 10.11
N PHE A 357 3.64 -13.58 9.91
CA PHE A 357 2.97 -12.75 10.92
C PHE A 357 2.80 -13.50 12.25
N SER A 358 2.30 -14.74 12.20
CA SER A 358 1.95 -15.51 13.41
C SER A 358 3.12 -15.77 14.36
N ARG A 359 4.33 -16.02 13.84
CA ARG A 359 5.54 -16.17 14.66
C ARG A 359 6.02 -14.81 15.18
N SER A 360 6.03 -13.79 14.33
CA SER A 360 6.51 -12.45 14.66
C SER A 360 5.63 -11.77 15.72
N ALA A 361 4.31 -11.96 15.67
CA ALA A 361 3.37 -11.53 16.71
C ALA A 361 3.64 -12.21 18.06
N VAL A 362 4.03 -13.50 18.06
CA VAL A 362 4.38 -14.23 19.30
C VAL A 362 5.75 -13.77 19.83
N ASN A 363 6.72 -13.49 18.97
CA ASN A 363 8.02 -12.89 19.33
C ASN A 363 7.86 -11.51 19.99
N PHE A 364 7.07 -10.63 19.36
CA PHE A 364 6.73 -9.30 19.86
C PHE A 364 6.06 -9.36 21.23
N ASN A 365 5.02 -10.19 21.38
CA ASN A 365 4.27 -10.34 22.63
C ASN A 365 5.06 -11.05 23.75
N ALA A 366 6.00 -11.94 23.40
CA ALA A 366 6.97 -12.50 24.35
C ALA A 366 8.01 -11.47 24.83
N GLY A 367 7.99 -10.26 24.25
CA GLY A 367 8.75 -9.11 24.74
C GLY A 367 10.16 -9.01 24.20
N CYS A 368 10.45 -9.55 23.00
CA CYS A 368 11.78 -9.51 22.39
C CYS A 368 12.34 -8.08 22.21
N LYS A 369 13.66 -8.03 22.01
CA LYS A 369 14.48 -6.82 21.96
C LYS A 369 15.44 -6.82 20.76
N THR A 370 15.92 -7.98 20.32
CA THR A 370 16.74 -8.13 19.11
C THR A 370 16.46 -9.43 18.34
N ALA A 371 17.04 -9.53 17.14
CA ALA A 371 17.02 -10.73 16.33
C ALA A 371 17.74 -11.95 16.97
N VAL A 372 18.35 -11.83 18.15
CA VAL A 372 18.89 -12.97 18.91
C VAL A 372 17.78 -13.98 19.28
N SER A 373 16.52 -13.56 19.34
CA SER A 373 15.37 -14.47 19.48
C SER A 373 15.30 -15.52 18.34
N ASN A 374 15.69 -15.17 17.11
CA ASN A 374 15.83 -16.12 15.99
C ASN A 374 16.98 -17.11 16.22
N ILE A 375 18.11 -16.67 16.79
CA ILE A 375 19.26 -17.53 17.12
C ILE A 375 18.87 -18.55 18.20
N VAL A 376 18.20 -18.09 19.26
CA VAL A 376 17.70 -18.96 20.34
C VAL A 376 16.67 -19.97 19.80
N MET A 377 15.74 -19.53 18.96
CA MET A 377 14.77 -20.42 18.30
C MET A 377 15.49 -21.47 17.46
N ALA A 378 16.46 -21.07 16.62
CA ALA A 378 17.23 -21.99 15.78
C ALA A 378 18.00 -23.02 16.62
N LEU A 379 18.62 -22.62 17.74
CA LEU A 379 19.29 -23.55 18.67
C LEU A 379 18.31 -24.54 19.32
N ALA A 380 17.10 -24.11 19.69
CA ALA A 380 16.06 -25.00 20.20
C ALA A 380 15.55 -25.99 19.14
N VAL A 381 15.42 -25.56 17.88
CA VAL A 381 15.10 -26.44 16.73
C VAL A 381 16.25 -27.42 16.44
N MET A 382 17.51 -27.00 16.55
CA MET A 382 18.69 -27.87 16.42
C MET A 382 18.72 -28.97 17.49
N ILE A 383 18.46 -28.62 18.76
CA ILE A 383 18.32 -29.61 19.85
C ILE A 383 17.16 -30.57 19.55
N THR A 384 16.05 -30.06 19.01
CA THR A 384 14.90 -30.88 18.60
C THR A 384 15.29 -31.89 17.50
N LEU A 385 16.00 -31.45 16.46
CA LEU A 385 16.46 -32.28 15.35
C LEU A 385 17.51 -33.34 15.75
N LEU A 386 18.33 -33.04 16.76
CA LEU A 386 19.38 -33.93 17.27
C LEU A 386 18.90 -34.94 18.33
N PHE A 387 17.88 -34.61 19.13
CA PHE A 387 17.49 -35.42 20.29
C PHE A 387 15.99 -35.75 20.37
N LEU A 388 15.09 -34.83 20.02
CA LEU A 388 13.64 -35.01 20.22
C LEU A 388 12.90 -35.54 18.98
N THR A 389 13.53 -35.59 17.80
CA THR A 389 12.94 -36.09 16.53
C THR A 389 12.15 -37.41 16.66
N PRO A 390 12.61 -38.44 17.40
CA PRO A 390 11.85 -39.68 17.58
C PRO A 390 10.51 -39.51 18.32
N LEU A 391 10.39 -38.53 19.21
CA LEU A 391 9.17 -38.30 20.00
C LEU A 391 7.98 -37.82 19.15
N PHE A 392 8.24 -37.33 17.93
CA PHE A 392 7.21 -36.86 17.02
C PHE A 392 6.52 -37.98 16.23
N TYR A 393 7.02 -39.23 16.28
CA TYR A 393 6.48 -40.35 15.49
C TYR A 393 4.96 -40.49 15.61
N TYR A 394 4.46 -40.56 16.86
CA TYR A 394 3.04 -40.73 17.20
C TYR A 394 2.20 -39.44 17.10
N THR A 395 2.76 -38.32 16.64
CA THR A 395 1.99 -37.05 16.59
C THR A 395 0.87 -37.18 15.55
N PRO A 396 -0.41 -37.05 15.94
CA PRO A 396 -1.51 -37.10 14.99
C PRO A 396 -1.55 -35.82 14.15
N LEU A 397 -1.72 -35.94 12.84
CA LEU A 397 -1.78 -34.78 11.93
C LEU A 397 -2.94 -33.85 12.27
N VAL A 398 -4.03 -34.39 12.81
CA VAL A 398 -5.20 -33.65 13.29
C VAL A 398 -4.85 -32.57 14.32
N VAL A 399 -3.85 -32.82 15.19
CA VAL A 399 -3.36 -31.81 16.14
C VAL A 399 -2.66 -30.67 15.43
N LEU A 400 -1.87 -30.96 14.39
CA LEU A 400 -1.20 -29.94 13.58
C LEU A 400 -2.22 -29.08 12.82
N SER A 401 -3.23 -29.71 12.21
CA SER A 401 -4.37 -29.02 11.59
C SER A 401 -5.13 -28.13 12.58
N SER A 402 -5.34 -28.62 13.81
CA SER A 402 -5.98 -27.83 14.89
C SER A 402 -5.14 -26.62 15.31
N ILE A 403 -3.81 -26.77 15.35
CA ILE A 403 -2.86 -25.67 15.61
C ILE A 403 -2.90 -24.64 14.48
N ILE A 404 -3.00 -25.05 13.21
CA ILE A 404 -3.20 -24.12 12.08
C ILE A 404 -4.54 -23.39 12.23
N MET A 405 -5.66 -24.11 12.40
CA MET A 405 -7.00 -23.50 12.49
C MET A 405 -7.09 -22.50 13.64
N ALA A 406 -6.55 -22.86 14.82
CA ALA A 406 -6.46 -21.93 15.94
C ALA A 406 -5.58 -20.72 15.59
N ALA A 407 -4.42 -20.90 14.96
CA ALA A 407 -3.56 -19.78 14.57
C ALA A 407 -4.29 -18.81 13.62
N MET A 408 -4.89 -19.34 12.55
CA MET A 408 -5.58 -18.57 11.50
C MET A 408 -6.82 -17.83 12.02
N LEU A 409 -7.65 -18.45 12.86
CA LEU A 409 -8.85 -17.79 13.44
C LEU A 409 -8.51 -16.58 14.32
N GLY A 410 -7.27 -16.48 14.83
CA GLY A 410 -6.81 -15.28 15.54
C GLY A 410 -6.06 -14.27 14.69
N LEU A 411 -6.03 -14.46 13.37
CA LEU A 411 -5.53 -13.50 12.38
C LEU A 411 -6.66 -12.66 11.78
N ILE A 412 -7.93 -13.08 11.96
CA ILE A 412 -9.11 -12.37 11.46
C ILE A 412 -9.41 -11.18 12.38
N ASP A 413 -9.19 -9.97 11.89
CA ASP A 413 -9.52 -8.73 12.59
C ASP A 413 -10.94 -8.27 12.25
N TYR A 414 -11.89 -8.72 13.06
CA TYR A 414 -13.30 -8.33 12.96
C TYR A 414 -13.54 -6.86 13.33
N GLU A 415 -12.70 -6.26 14.18
CA GLU A 415 -12.83 -4.86 14.62
C GLU A 415 -12.44 -3.92 13.47
N ALA A 416 -11.37 -4.24 12.74
CA ALA A 416 -11.00 -3.54 11.51
C ALA A 416 -12.08 -3.61 10.42
N ALA A 417 -12.73 -4.78 10.24
CA ALA A 417 -13.83 -4.93 9.29
C ALA A 417 -15.06 -4.08 9.68
N ILE A 418 -15.40 -4.03 10.97
CA ILE A 418 -16.49 -3.16 11.46
C ILE A 418 -16.13 -1.68 11.32
N HIS A 419 -14.87 -1.31 11.56
CA HIS A 419 -14.39 0.06 11.37
C HIS A 419 -14.49 0.50 9.90
N LEU A 420 -14.08 -0.36 8.95
CA LEU A 420 -14.25 -0.10 7.52
C LEU A 420 -15.71 0.19 7.14
N TRP A 421 -16.67 -0.60 7.63
CA TRP A 421 -18.10 -0.38 7.36
C TRP A 421 -18.62 1.00 7.82
N HIS A 422 -18.09 1.53 8.92
CA HIS A 422 -18.49 2.84 9.46
C HIS A 422 -17.77 4.01 8.78
N VAL A 423 -16.54 3.84 8.33
CA VAL A 423 -15.75 4.89 7.66
C VAL A 423 -16.04 4.94 6.16
N ASP A 424 -15.95 3.81 5.46
CA ASP A 424 -16.19 3.74 4.02
C ASP A 424 -16.75 2.38 3.56
N LYS A 425 -18.02 2.42 3.13
CA LYS A 425 -18.76 1.26 2.65
C LYS A 425 -18.15 0.62 1.39
N PHE A 426 -17.45 1.38 0.54
CA PHE A 426 -16.78 0.82 -0.64
C PHE A 426 -15.54 0.02 -0.25
N ASP A 427 -14.75 0.48 0.72
CA ASP A 427 -13.57 -0.26 1.18
C ASP A 427 -13.95 -1.51 1.98
N PHE A 428 -15.08 -1.46 2.69
CA PHE A 428 -15.71 -2.68 3.24
C PHE A 428 -16.14 -3.66 2.13
N VAL A 429 -16.77 -3.19 1.05
CA VAL A 429 -17.18 -4.05 -0.07
C VAL A 429 -15.96 -4.68 -0.77
N VAL A 430 -14.87 -3.93 -0.96
CA VAL A 430 -13.58 -4.45 -1.46
C VAL A 430 -13.02 -5.53 -0.52
N CYS A 431 -13.04 -5.28 0.80
CA CYS A 431 -12.57 -6.23 1.81
C CYS A 431 -13.40 -7.52 1.82
N MET A 432 -14.73 -7.41 1.76
CA MET A 432 -15.63 -8.56 1.71
C MET A 432 -15.55 -9.31 0.38
N SER A 433 -15.35 -8.64 -0.75
CA SER A 433 -15.13 -9.32 -2.04
C SER A 433 -13.84 -10.14 -2.05
N ALA A 434 -12.79 -9.65 -1.37
CA ALA A 434 -11.58 -10.42 -1.13
C ALA A 434 -11.91 -11.68 -0.33
N TYR A 435 -12.50 -11.52 0.85
CA TYR A 435 -12.81 -12.63 1.77
C TYR A 435 -13.71 -13.70 1.11
N VAL A 436 -14.84 -13.28 0.51
CA VAL A 436 -15.80 -14.18 -0.16
C VAL A 436 -15.15 -14.88 -1.34
N GLY A 437 -14.39 -14.17 -2.19
CA GLY A 437 -13.72 -14.78 -3.34
C GLY A 437 -12.59 -15.76 -2.97
N VAL A 438 -11.89 -15.52 -1.85
CA VAL A 438 -10.90 -16.46 -1.30
C VAL A 438 -11.57 -17.71 -0.70
N VAL A 439 -12.74 -17.56 -0.05
CA VAL A 439 -13.41 -18.64 0.70
C VAL A 439 -14.25 -19.56 -0.19
N PHE A 440 -14.98 -19.02 -1.17
CA PHE A 440 -15.88 -19.78 -2.04
C PHE A 440 -15.27 -20.16 -3.39
N ALA A 441 -14.08 -19.64 -3.70
CA ALA A 441 -13.29 -20.02 -4.86
C ALA A 441 -11.81 -20.09 -4.46
N ASN A 442 -10.94 -19.30 -5.11
CA ASN A 442 -9.49 -19.36 -4.93
C ASN A 442 -8.94 -18.02 -4.41
N ILE A 443 -7.75 -18.06 -3.79
CA ILE A 443 -7.01 -16.87 -3.32
C ILE A 443 -6.90 -15.80 -4.43
N GLU A 444 -6.75 -16.25 -5.67
CA GLU A 444 -6.59 -15.40 -6.85
C GLU A 444 -7.89 -14.70 -7.26
N ILE A 445 -9.04 -15.38 -7.16
CA ILE A 445 -10.35 -14.81 -7.51
C ILE A 445 -10.75 -13.72 -6.51
N GLY A 446 -10.55 -13.95 -5.21
CA GLY A 446 -10.75 -12.90 -4.20
C GLY A 446 -9.83 -11.70 -4.40
N LEU A 447 -8.56 -11.93 -4.74
CA LEU A 447 -7.62 -10.86 -5.05
C LEU A 447 -8.03 -10.05 -6.30
N ILE A 448 -8.45 -10.73 -7.37
CA ILE A 448 -8.92 -10.09 -8.62
C ILE A 448 -10.19 -9.26 -8.37
N LEU A 449 -11.16 -9.77 -7.60
CA LEU A 449 -12.36 -9.02 -7.23
C LEU A 449 -12.02 -7.75 -6.45
N ALA A 450 -11.15 -7.86 -5.44
CA ALA A 450 -10.75 -6.73 -4.60
C ALA A 450 -9.96 -5.66 -5.37
N ILE A 451 -8.99 -6.07 -6.18
CA ILE A 451 -8.22 -5.15 -7.05
C ILE A 451 -9.12 -4.53 -8.11
N GLY A 452 -9.98 -5.32 -8.75
CA GLY A 452 -10.92 -4.84 -9.78
C GLY A 452 -11.88 -3.78 -9.25
N LEU A 453 -12.47 -4.01 -8.07
CA LEU A 453 -13.34 -3.02 -7.41
C LEU A 453 -12.55 -1.78 -6.93
N SER A 454 -11.32 -1.94 -6.45
CA SER A 454 -10.44 -0.82 -6.06
C SER A 454 -10.08 0.06 -7.27
N ILE A 455 -9.69 -0.54 -8.39
CA ILE A 455 -9.37 0.18 -9.64
C ILE A 455 -10.64 0.83 -10.19
N MET A 456 -11.78 0.14 -10.19
CA MET A 456 -13.07 0.71 -10.61
C MET A 456 -13.43 1.94 -9.77
N ARG A 457 -13.26 1.88 -8.44
CA ARG A 457 -13.47 3.03 -7.53
C ARG A 457 -12.58 4.22 -7.92
N VAL A 458 -11.29 4.00 -8.15
CA VAL A 458 -10.34 5.05 -8.55
C VAL A 458 -10.69 5.63 -9.92
N LEU A 459 -11.03 4.80 -10.90
CA LEU A 459 -11.45 5.25 -12.24
C LEU A 459 -12.74 6.08 -12.18
N LEU A 460 -13.72 5.68 -11.37
CA LEU A 460 -14.95 6.45 -11.15
C LEU A 460 -14.67 7.82 -10.51
N PHE A 461 -13.78 7.88 -9.51
CA PHE A 461 -13.37 9.15 -8.89
C PHE A 461 -12.65 10.08 -9.87
N VAL A 462 -11.73 9.54 -10.68
CA VAL A 462 -11.01 10.33 -11.71
C VAL A 462 -11.93 10.79 -12.83
N ALA A 463 -12.88 9.96 -13.27
CA ALA A 463 -13.80 10.26 -14.38
C ALA A 463 -14.98 11.18 -13.99
N ARG A 464 -15.41 11.14 -12.72
CA ARG A 464 -16.46 12.01 -12.17
C ARG A 464 -15.94 12.77 -10.94
N PRO A 465 -15.02 13.73 -11.13
CA PRO A 465 -14.54 14.59 -10.06
C PRO A 465 -15.66 15.48 -9.51
N ARG A 466 -15.47 15.98 -8.29
CA ARG A 466 -16.39 16.94 -7.69
C ARG A 466 -16.22 18.32 -8.34
N THR A 467 -17.35 19.01 -8.53
CA THR A 467 -17.39 20.43 -8.88
C THR A 467 -18.31 21.13 -7.90
N LEU A 468 -17.83 22.22 -7.31
CA LEU A 468 -18.50 22.92 -6.21
C LEU A 468 -18.83 24.34 -6.64
N VAL A 469 -20.05 24.81 -6.34
CA VAL A 469 -20.38 26.25 -6.45
C VAL A 469 -19.85 26.95 -5.20
N LEU A 470 -19.10 28.04 -5.39
CA LEU A 470 -18.57 28.84 -4.30
C LEU A 470 -19.40 30.10 -4.05
N GLY A 471 -19.88 30.27 -2.80
CA GLY A 471 -20.42 31.52 -2.29
C GLY A 471 -19.40 32.25 -1.42
N ASN A 472 -19.57 33.56 -1.23
CA ASN A 472 -18.73 34.32 -0.29
C ASN A 472 -19.22 34.11 1.15
N ILE A 473 -18.31 33.98 2.11
CA ILE A 473 -18.65 34.05 3.53
C ILE A 473 -18.77 35.54 3.93
N PRO A 474 -19.89 35.97 4.57
CA PRO A 474 -20.09 37.34 5.04
C PRO A 474 -18.91 37.91 5.83
N ASP A 475 -18.72 39.23 5.72
CA ASP A 475 -17.64 40.01 6.34
C ASP A 475 -16.21 39.49 6.04
N SER A 476 -16.04 38.73 4.96
CA SER A 476 -14.76 38.16 4.54
C SER A 476 -14.53 38.27 3.02
N LYS A 477 -13.30 37.96 2.59
CA LYS A 477 -12.94 37.70 1.18
C LYS A 477 -12.78 36.20 0.88
N VAL A 478 -13.42 35.33 1.68
CA VAL A 478 -13.22 33.87 1.63
C VAL A 478 -14.41 33.19 0.97
N TYR A 479 -14.16 32.60 -0.19
CA TYR A 479 -15.13 31.85 -0.98
C TYR A 479 -15.10 30.37 -0.59
N ARG A 480 -16.27 29.75 -0.38
CA ARG A 480 -16.42 28.34 0.02
C ARG A 480 -17.67 27.70 -0.57
N SER A 481 -17.66 26.37 -0.61
CA SER A 481 -18.78 25.57 -1.11
C SER A 481 -20.07 25.86 -0.35
N VAL A 482 -21.11 26.24 -1.08
CA VAL A 482 -22.46 26.53 -0.53
C VAL A 482 -23.06 25.29 0.14
N ASP A 483 -22.80 24.10 -0.41
CA ASP A 483 -23.25 22.81 0.15
C ASP A 483 -22.64 22.52 1.54
N GLN A 484 -21.45 23.08 1.84
CA GLN A 484 -20.75 22.89 3.12
C GLN A 484 -21.04 24.00 4.13
N TYR A 485 -21.22 25.25 3.68
CA TYR A 485 -21.36 26.42 4.54
C TYR A 485 -22.69 27.14 4.28
N GLN A 486 -23.72 26.78 5.04
CA GLN A 486 -25.08 27.34 4.90
C GLN A 486 -25.18 28.88 5.03
N ASN A 487 -24.15 29.55 5.56
CA ASN A 487 -24.09 31.00 5.72
C ASN A 487 -23.43 31.74 4.52
N THR A 488 -23.09 31.08 3.41
CA THR A 488 -22.52 31.76 2.24
C THR A 488 -23.58 32.44 1.38
N SER A 489 -23.26 33.64 0.88
CA SER A 489 -24.05 34.36 -0.13
C SER A 489 -23.44 34.21 -1.53
N ASN A 490 -24.25 33.89 -2.54
CA ASN A 490 -23.84 34.00 -3.95
C ASN A 490 -23.62 35.48 -4.32
N VAL A 491 -22.84 35.73 -5.38
CA VAL A 491 -22.55 37.09 -5.87
C VAL A 491 -23.42 37.36 -7.10
N PRO A 492 -24.33 38.37 -7.09
CA PRO A 492 -25.27 38.59 -8.19
C PRO A 492 -24.58 38.77 -9.55
N GLY A 493 -25.05 38.05 -10.56
CA GLY A 493 -24.50 38.06 -11.93
C GLY A 493 -23.16 37.31 -12.12
N ILE A 494 -22.64 36.64 -11.09
CA ILE A 494 -21.35 35.91 -11.12
C ILE A 494 -21.50 34.47 -10.61
N LEU A 495 -21.24 33.48 -11.46
CA LEU A 495 -21.15 32.07 -11.09
C LEU A 495 -19.69 31.70 -10.83
N ILE A 496 -19.40 31.10 -9.67
CA ILE A 496 -18.05 30.69 -9.26
C ILE A 496 -18.02 29.17 -9.09
N LEU A 497 -17.14 28.48 -9.83
CA LEU A 497 -17.03 27.02 -9.86
C LEU A 497 -15.61 26.56 -9.50
N GLU A 498 -15.48 25.74 -8.45
CA GLU A 498 -14.24 25.05 -8.10
C GLU A 498 -14.18 23.67 -8.76
N ILE A 499 -13.03 23.35 -9.38
CA ILE A 499 -12.75 22.02 -9.97
C ILE A 499 -11.78 21.26 -9.05
N ASP A 500 -12.32 20.41 -8.18
CA ASP A 500 -11.59 19.62 -7.17
C ASP A 500 -10.93 18.35 -7.79
N ALA A 501 -10.22 18.52 -8.92
CA ALA A 501 -9.44 17.46 -9.56
C ALA A 501 -8.50 17.95 -10.68
N PRO A 502 -7.43 17.20 -11.00
CA PRO A 502 -6.76 17.27 -12.29
C PRO A 502 -7.70 17.00 -13.48
N ILE A 503 -7.52 17.74 -14.57
CA ILE A 503 -8.36 17.65 -15.77
C ILE A 503 -7.68 16.75 -16.81
N TYR A 504 -8.32 15.64 -17.17
CA TYR A 504 -7.82 14.62 -18.08
C TYR A 504 -8.88 14.21 -19.11
N PHE A 505 -8.45 13.54 -20.19
CA PHE A 505 -9.35 12.90 -21.17
C PHE A 505 -10.48 12.07 -20.55
N ALA A 506 -10.22 11.41 -19.41
CA ALA A 506 -11.22 10.61 -18.69
C ALA A 506 -12.37 11.42 -18.08
N ASN A 507 -12.18 12.71 -17.80
CA ASN A 507 -13.19 13.59 -17.17
C ASN A 507 -13.53 14.86 -17.97
N SER A 508 -12.80 15.19 -19.04
CA SER A 508 -13.02 16.41 -19.81
C SER A 508 -14.44 16.54 -20.36
N ASN A 509 -14.97 15.50 -20.99
CA ASN A 509 -16.37 15.50 -21.50
C ASN A 509 -17.40 15.69 -20.36
N TYR A 510 -17.19 15.02 -19.21
CA TYR A 510 -18.06 15.15 -18.04
C TYR A 510 -18.00 16.57 -17.44
N LEU A 511 -16.80 17.14 -17.30
CA LEU A 511 -16.60 18.50 -16.82
C LEU A 511 -17.24 19.54 -17.76
N ARG A 512 -17.07 19.40 -19.07
CA ARG A 512 -17.71 20.27 -20.08
C ARG A 512 -19.22 20.33 -19.90
N GLU A 513 -19.86 19.16 -19.81
CA GLU A 513 -21.31 19.06 -19.62
C GLU A 513 -21.75 19.52 -18.23
N ARG A 514 -20.95 19.27 -17.18
CA ARG A 514 -21.30 19.67 -15.82
C ARG A 514 -21.18 21.19 -15.63
N ILE A 515 -20.19 21.82 -16.26
CA ILE A 515 -20.04 23.29 -16.30
C ILE A 515 -21.19 23.91 -17.10
N SER A 516 -21.56 23.38 -18.28
CA SER A 516 -22.76 23.86 -18.99
C SER A 516 -23.99 23.75 -18.09
N ARG A 517 -24.23 22.56 -17.51
CA ARG A 517 -25.37 22.35 -16.63
C ARG A 517 -25.39 23.30 -15.43
N TRP A 518 -24.26 23.60 -14.80
CA TRP A 518 -24.20 24.62 -13.75
C TRP A 518 -24.55 26.03 -14.25
N ILE A 519 -24.19 26.39 -15.48
CA ILE A 519 -24.57 27.67 -16.10
C ILE A 519 -26.08 27.68 -16.40
N ASP A 520 -26.61 26.60 -16.97
CA ASP A 520 -28.04 26.40 -17.22
C ASP A 520 -28.87 26.46 -15.91
N ASP A 521 -28.43 25.73 -14.88
CA ASP A 521 -29.03 25.67 -13.54
C ASP A 521 -29.10 27.06 -12.87
N GLU A 522 -28.10 27.94 -13.07
CA GLU A 522 -28.03 29.26 -12.42
C GLU A 522 -28.72 30.35 -13.24
N GLU A 523 -28.64 30.31 -14.58
CA GLU A 523 -29.41 31.20 -15.45
C GLU A 523 -30.92 31.05 -15.20
N ASP A 524 -31.44 29.83 -15.06
CA ASP A 524 -32.87 29.59 -14.83
C ASP A 524 -33.33 29.99 -13.42
N LYS A 525 -32.44 29.95 -12.41
CA LYS A 525 -32.71 30.56 -11.09
C LYS A 525 -32.85 32.07 -11.18
N LEU A 526 -31.91 32.75 -11.84
CA LEU A 526 -31.90 34.21 -11.95
C LEU A 526 -33.13 34.74 -12.72
N LYS A 527 -33.50 34.06 -13.82
CA LYS A 527 -34.77 34.32 -14.54
C LYS A 527 -36.00 34.16 -13.63
N SER A 528 -35.97 33.20 -12.69
CA SER A 528 -37.07 32.90 -11.78
C SER A 528 -37.15 33.84 -10.58
N SER A 529 -36.03 34.41 -10.11
CA SER A 529 -35.98 35.39 -9.02
C SER A 529 -36.15 36.84 -9.49
N GLY A 530 -35.93 37.12 -10.77
CA GLY A 530 -35.93 38.49 -11.31
C GLY A 530 -34.69 39.29 -10.92
N GLU A 531 -33.58 38.60 -10.61
CA GLU A 531 -32.29 39.20 -10.28
C GLU A 531 -31.50 39.59 -11.54
N ILE A 532 -30.26 40.07 -11.35
CA ILE A 532 -29.36 40.44 -12.45
C ILE A 532 -28.96 39.18 -13.21
N ASP A 533 -29.19 39.16 -14.52
CA ASP A 533 -28.73 38.09 -15.42
C ASP A 533 -27.26 37.73 -15.20
N LEU A 534 -26.93 36.45 -15.38
CA LEU A 534 -25.56 35.96 -15.33
C LEU A 534 -24.71 36.67 -16.40
N GLN A 535 -23.51 37.14 -16.02
CA GLN A 535 -22.57 37.79 -16.96
C GLN A 535 -21.16 37.19 -16.87
N TYR A 536 -20.75 36.69 -15.71
CA TYR A 536 -19.40 36.17 -15.48
C TYR A 536 -19.41 34.75 -14.93
N VAL A 537 -18.53 33.91 -15.46
CA VAL A 537 -18.23 32.57 -14.96
C VAL A 537 -16.76 32.53 -14.56
N ILE A 538 -16.50 32.32 -13.27
CA ILE A 538 -15.15 32.23 -12.70
C ILE A 538 -14.87 30.76 -12.40
N ILE A 539 -13.83 30.20 -13.00
CA ILE A 539 -13.35 28.85 -12.66
C ILE A 539 -12.16 28.97 -11.71
N ASP A 540 -12.30 28.44 -10.50
CA ASP A 540 -11.18 28.25 -9.58
C ASP A 540 -10.40 26.98 -9.97
N MET A 541 -9.13 27.18 -10.32
CA MET A 541 -8.20 26.15 -10.76
C MET A 541 -7.20 25.76 -9.65
N SER A 542 -7.40 26.24 -8.41
CA SER A 542 -6.51 25.99 -7.26
C SER A 542 -6.20 24.51 -7.02
N ALA A 543 -7.21 23.64 -7.11
CA ALA A 543 -7.08 22.20 -6.93
C ALA A 543 -6.66 21.45 -8.22
N VAL A 544 -6.61 22.13 -9.37
CA VAL A 544 -6.26 21.54 -10.67
C VAL A 544 -4.73 21.43 -10.80
N GLY A 545 -4.16 20.43 -10.13
CA GLY A 545 -2.71 20.20 -10.12
C GLY A 545 -2.11 19.86 -11.50
N ASN A 546 -2.93 19.44 -12.48
CA ASN A 546 -2.48 19.10 -13.82
C ASN A 546 -3.61 19.17 -14.86
N ILE A 547 -3.24 19.36 -16.13
CA ILE A 547 -4.15 19.35 -17.29
C ILE A 547 -3.51 18.59 -18.46
N ASP A 548 -4.29 17.85 -19.25
CA ASP A 548 -3.83 17.26 -20.53
C ASP A 548 -4.39 17.99 -21.76
N THR A 549 -3.99 17.54 -22.96
CA THR A 549 -4.41 18.16 -24.23
C THR A 549 -5.93 18.13 -24.40
N SER A 550 -6.62 17.08 -23.95
CA SER A 550 -8.08 16.95 -24.02
C SER A 550 -8.79 17.86 -23.01
N GLY A 551 -8.18 18.09 -21.85
CA GLY A 551 -8.59 19.12 -20.90
C GLY A 551 -8.49 20.53 -21.48
N ILE A 552 -7.41 20.83 -22.21
CA ILE A 552 -7.24 22.13 -22.89
C ILE A 552 -8.29 22.31 -23.99
N SER A 553 -8.53 21.28 -24.82
CA SER A 553 -9.60 21.30 -25.82
C SER A 553 -10.98 21.52 -25.20
N MET A 554 -11.23 20.94 -24.02
CA MET A 554 -12.47 21.18 -23.26
C MET A 554 -12.58 22.64 -22.79
N LEU A 555 -11.52 23.25 -22.27
CA LEU A 555 -11.55 24.68 -21.92
C LEU A 555 -11.78 25.57 -23.15
N ASP A 556 -11.23 25.19 -24.31
CA ASP A 556 -11.50 25.82 -25.61
C ASP A 556 -12.97 25.65 -26.08
N GLU A 557 -13.66 24.59 -25.66
CA GLU A 557 -15.08 24.38 -25.94
C GLU A 557 -15.99 25.11 -24.93
N VAL A 558 -15.68 25.02 -23.62
CA VAL A 558 -16.37 25.77 -22.56
C VAL A 558 -16.30 27.26 -22.85
N LYS A 559 -15.13 27.80 -23.22
CA LYS A 559 -15.02 29.21 -23.63
C LYS A 559 -15.94 29.56 -24.80
N LYS A 560 -16.01 28.73 -25.85
CA LYS A 560 -16.92 28.96 -26.99
C LYS A 560 -18.40 28.89 -26.59
N ILE A 561 -18.76 28.08 -25.61
CA ILE A 561 -20.13 28.01 -25.08
C ILE A 561 -20.44 29.30 -24.29
N VAL A 562 -19.54 29.73 -23.40
CA VAL A 562 -19.67 30.94 -22.59
C VAL A 562 -19.72 32.20 -23.48
N ASP A 563 -18.76 32.37 -24.40
CA ASP A 563 -18.72 33.51 -25.34
C ASP A 563 -19.99 33.57 -26.22
N ARG A 564 -20.57 32.43 -26.62
CA ARG A 564 -21.82 32.35 -27.41
C ARG A 564 -23.06 32.81 -26.64
N ARG A 565 -23.05 32.74 -25.31
CA ARG A 565 -24.12 33.26 -24.45
C ARG A 565 -23.93 34.75 -24.10
N GLY A 566 -22.87 35.39 -24.58
CA GLY A 566 -22.49 36.76 -24.21
C GLY A 566 -21.75 36.86 -22.86
N LEU A 567 -21.64 35.74 -22.14
CA LEU A 567 -20.94 35.63 -20.86
C LEU A 567 -19.42 35.82 -21.01
N LYS A 568 -18.72 36.10 -19.90
CA LYS A 568 -17.26 36.14 -19.82
C LYS A 568 -16.71 35.05 -18.92
N LEU A 569 -15.66 34.37 -19.39
CA LEU A 569 -14.92 33.35 -18.66
C LEU A 569 -13.68 33.96 -18.00
N ALA A 570 -13.51 33.74 -16.70
CA ALA A 570 -12.30 34.06 -15.95
C ALA A 570 -11.72 32.81 -15.26
N MET A 571 -10.41 32.83 -14.98
CA MET A 571 -9.74 31.77 -14.23
C MET A 571 -9.03 32.34 -12.99
N ALA A 572 -9.18 31.67 -11.86
CA ALA A 572 -8.47 31.97 -10.62
C ALA A 572 -7.42 30.89 -10.30
N ASN A 573 -6.25 31.31 -9.83
CA ASN A 573 -5.17 30.48 -9.28
C ASN A 573 -4.77 29.21 -10.09
N PRO A 574 -4.60 29.25 -11.43
CA PRO A 574 -4.12 28.09 -12.18
C PRO A 574 -2.68 27.73 -11.82
N GLY A 575 -2.47 26.48 -11.36
CA GLY A 575 -1.17 25.98 -10.92
C GLY A 575 -0.07 26.02 -12.00
N ALA A 576 1.20 26.01 -11.57
CA ALA A 576 2.35 26.29 -12.45
C ALA A 576 2.46 25.38 -13.69
N GLU A 577 2.22 24.07 -13.56
CA GLU A 577 2.24 23.14 -14.71
C GLU A 577 1.05 23.35 -15.65
N VAL A 578 -0.11 23.76 -15.11
CA VAL A 578 -1.28 24.16 -15.90
C VAL A 578 -0.98 25.44 -16.69
N MET A 579 -0.50 26.51 -16.05
CA MET A 579 -0.11 27.75 -16.73
C MET A 579 0.93 27.54 -17.83
N LYS A 580 1.96 26.71 -17.57
CA LYS A 580 2.98 26.31 -18.54
C LYS A 580 2.38 25.61 -19.78
N LYS A 581 1.31 24.83 -19.60
CA LYS A 581 0.60 24.15 -20.70
C LYS A 581 -0.38 25.06 -21.43
N LEU A 582 -1.18 25.86 -20.71
CA LEU A 582 -2.09 26.86 -21.28
C LEU A 582 -1.35 27.92 -22.11
N ASN A 583 -0.13 28.28 -21.71
CA ASN A 583 0.74 29.14 -22.51
C ASN A 583 1.16 28.46 -23.83
N LYS A 584 1.66 27.22 -23.74
CA LYS A 584 2.09 26.44 -24.92
C LYS A 584 0.96 26.12 -25.90
N SER A 585 -0.28 26.00 -25.43
CA SER A 585 -1.47 25.80 -26.27
C SER A 585 -2.11 27.10 -26.78
N LYS A 586 -1.49 28.26 -26.52
CA LYS A 586 -2.06 29.58 -26.85
C LYS A 586 -3.47 29.78 -26.29
N PHE A 587 -3.81 29.14 -25.16
CA PHE A 587 -5.11 29.38 -24.51
C PHE A 587 -5.11 30.74 -23.79
N LEU A 588 -3.98 31.14 -23.18
CA LEU A 588 -3.83 32.45 -22.55
C LEU A 588 -4.07 33.61 -23.53
N GLU A 589 -3.55 33.49 -24.76
CA GLU A 589 -3.78 34.46 -25.86
C GLU A 589 -5.26 34.59 -26.25
N ARG A 590 -6.05 33.53 -26.04
CA ARG A 590 -7.44 33.43 -26.50
C ARG A 590 -8.47 33.79 -25.44
N ILE A 591 -8.21 33.51 -24.16
CA ILE A 591 -9.05 33.97 -23.04
C ILE A 591 -8.81 35.45 -22.71
N GLY A 592 -7.59 35.96 -22.93
CA GLY A 592 -7.14 37.27 -22.49
C GLY A 592 -6.37 37.15 -21.17
N GLN A 593 -5.14 37.70 -21.13
CA GLN A 593 -4.27 37.57 -19.96
C GLN A 593 -4.75 38.42 -18.76
N GLU A 594 -5.68 39.33 -19.00
CA GLU A 594 -6.41 40.12 -18.02
C GLU A 594 -7.52 39.35 -17.29
N TRP A 595 -7.95 38.18 -17.80
CA TRP A 595 -8.98 37.32 -17.17
C TRP A 595 -8.40 36.19 -16.32
N ILE A 596 -7.15 36.34 -15.87
CA ILE A 596 -6.40 35.33 -15.11
C ILE A 596 -5.85 35.95 -13.82
N PHE A 597 -6.45 35.57 -12.71
CA PHE A 597 -6.27 36.18 -11.40
C PHE A 597 -5.52 35.25 -10.44
N LEU A 598 -4.81 35.82 -9.47
CA LEU A 598 -4.11 35.02 -8.45
C LEU A 598 -5.10 34.44 -7.41
N THR A 599 -6.23 35.11 -7.18
CA THR A 599 -7.28 34.67 -6.25
C THR A 599 -8.69 34.82 -6.83
N VAL A 600 -9.65 34.04 -6.32
CA VAL A 600 -11.08 34.20 -6.62
C VAL A 600 -11.60 35.58 -6.21
N GLY A 601 -11.10 36.13 -5.09
CA GLY A 601 -11.49 37.46 -4.61
C GLY A 601 -11.12 38.58 -5.59
N GLU A 602 -9.90 38.56 -6.14
CA GLU A 602 -9.48 39.51 -7.19
C GLU A 602 -10.31 39.37 -8.48
N ALA A 603 -10.65 38.14 -8.87
CA ALA A 603 -11.51 37.89 -10.02
C ALA A 603 -12.92 38.48 -9.81
N VAL A 604 -13.52 38.25 -8.64
CA VAL A 604 -14.85 38.80 -8.28
C VAL A 604 -14.81 40.32 -8.17
N GLU A 605 -13.76 40.91 -7.58
CA GLU A 605 -13.60 42.37 -7.50
C GLU A 605 -13.48 43.01 -8.90
N ALA A 606 -12.73 42.40 -9.81
CA ALA A 606 -12.62 42.85 -11.20
C ALA A 606 -13.96 42.73 -11.96
N CYS A 607 -14.66 41.59 -11.84
CA CYS A 607 -15.97 41.39 -12.46
C CYS A 607 -17.02 42.38 -11.91
N ASN A 608 -17.07 42.60 -10.59
CA ASN A 608 -17.98 43.57 -9.96
C ASN A 608 -17.71 45.01 -10.40
N TYR A 609 -16.45 45.41 -10.56
CA TYR A 609 -16.11 46.73 -11.11
C TYR A 609 -16.64 46.90 -12.54
N MET A 610 -16.50 45.88 -13.38
CA MET A 610 -17.03 45.90 -14.76
C MET A 610 -18.56 45.93 -14.79
N LEU A 611 -19.24 45.13 -13.95
CA LEU A 611 -20.71 45.15 -13.77
C LEU A 611 -21.23 46.53 -13.39
N GLN A 612 -20.55 47.24 -12.49
CA GLN A 612 -20.93 48.60 -12.08
C GLN A 612 -20.66 49.63 -13.19
N THR A 613 -19.57 49.47 -13.94
CA THR A 613 -19.18 50.38 -15.04
C THR A 613 -20.11 50.26 -16.27
N TYR A 614 -20.71 49.09 -16.50
CA TYR A 614 -21.57 48.84 -17.66
C TYR A 614 -23.06 49.20 -17.48
N LYS A 615 -23.51 49.59 -16.28
CA LYS A 615 -24.87 50.13 -16.12
C LYS A 615 -25.00 51.46 -16.87
N PRO A 616 -25.94 51.61 -17.82
CA PRO A 616 -26.14 52.88 -18.51
C PRO A 616 -26.48 54.00 -17.51
N LYS A 617 -26.00 55.21 -17.77
CA LYS A 617 -26.55 56.41 -17.10
C LYS A 617 -28.05 56.45 -17.38
N ALA A 618 -28.87 56.41 -16.33
CA ALA A 618 -30.29 56.70 -16.44
C ALA A 618 -30.46 58.07 -17.11
N ALA A 619 -31.40 58.16 -18.05
CA ALA A 619 -31.53 59.34 -18.89
C ALA A 619 -31.86 60.58 -18.05
N TYR A 620 -31.11 61.65 -18.29
CA TYR A 620 -31.63 63.00 -18.09
C TYR A 620 -32.70 63.21 -19.17
N ASP A 621 -33.95 63.35 -18.77
CA ASP A 621 -35.00 63.88 -19.63
C ASP A 621 -35.80 64.93 -18.86
N GLY A 622 -36.03 66.08 -19.50
CA GLY A 622 -36.43 67.31 -18.82
C GLY A 622 -37.84 67.75 -19.21
N SER A 623 -38.78 67.67 -18.28
CA SER A 623 -40.20 67.96 -18.55
C SER A 623 -40.93 68.72 -17.42
N GLU A 624 -40.24 69.59 -16.67
CA GLU A 624 -40.91 70.60 -15.85
C GLU A 624 -41.60 71.66 -16.74
N LYS A 625 -42.88 71.44 -17.06
CA LYS A 625 -43.79 72.46 -17.58
C LYS A 625 -45.18 72.34 -16.95
N CYS A 626 -45.55 73.41 -16.24
CA CYS A 626 -46.91 73.81 -15.88
C CYS A 626 -47.91 72.72 -15.46
N SER A 627 -48.17 72.67 -14.15
CA SER A 627 -49.55 72.72 -13.68
C SER A 627 -49.70 73.88 -12.69
N SER A 628 -50.89 74.49 -12.68
CA SER A 628 -51.24 75.62 -11.82
C SER A 628 -52.74 75.57 -11.55
N ASN A 629 -53.15 75.99 -10.35
CA ASN A 629 -54.48 75.80 -9.76
C ASN A 629 -54.76 74.33 -9.39
N VAL A 630 -55.44 74.02 -8.27
CA VAL A 630 -56.13 74.88 -7.29
C VAL A 630 -55.50 74.70 -5.91
#